data_AF-A0A067QBX5-F1
#
_entry.id   AF-A0A067QBX5-F1
#
_cell.length_a   1.000
_cell.length_b   1.000
_cell.length_c   1.000
_cell.angle_alpha   90.00
_cell.angle_beta   90.00
_cell.angle_gamma   90.00
#
_symmetry.space_group_name_H-M   'P 1'
#
loop_
_entity.id
_entity.type
_entity.pdbx_description
1 polymer ?
#
loop_
_entity_poly.entity_id
_entity_poly.type
_entity_poly.pdbx_seq_one_letter_code
_entity_poly.pdbx_strand_id
1 'polypeptide(L)'
;MTSKSPPSEHLPVYLHLYFAVMMEACSRIFFYMRKPAIITASIPMLQPSCSTSPSSRLHRDNSSVIIMFGSIALITFTLLASARAQQIGTSTAETHPPLTWETCTTSGGCTTVAGSVTLDANWRWLHSSSGTNCYTGNTWDATLCPDPVTCAANCELDGASYASTYGITTSGNALTLAFKTGSNVGSRVYLMANNTQYQMFDLLNKEFTFDVDVAGLGCGINGALYFSEMDADGGMARFSGNKAGAQYGTGYCDSQCPRDLKFINGEANILGWNGTSANSGVGQYGSCCNEMDVWEANSISAAYTPHPCTVTDQTRCNGTDCTSGFCDPAGCDFNSYRLGNTTYYGPGEIVNTNNKFTVVTQFLTADGTSTGTLSEIRRIYVVNGVVIQNSAVNIPGIPVGNSITDAFCTAQKTAFNDTNTFAAKGGLTGQGQAFGRGVVLVLSIWDDYAANMLWLDSDYPTNLPATNPGAEPPRPHLPAQGRLPAPLAQSRLPAPPAQSRLPPLLAPAPLIPHPPPLPPVPRQPPRLTMVNAVALATPDLPSAPLGTPALPYPLPTITNVCDLKYELERPMPPQRDVSA
;
A
#
# COMPACT_ATOMS: atom_id res chain seq x y z
N MET A 1 -50.40 32.12 -7.56
CA MET A 1 -51.10 33.26 -8.21
C MET A 1 -50.79 34.49 -7.35
N THR A 2 -49.90 35.40 -7.80
CA THR A 2 -50.23 36.80 -8.23
C THR A 2 -50.78 37.70 -7.10
N SER A 3 -50.38 38.96 -6.83
CA SER A 3 -49.27 39.87 -7.25
C SER A 3 -49.35 41.14 -6.35
N LYS A 4 -48.59 42.26 -6.42
CA LYS A 4 -47.62 42.82 -7.39
C LYS A 4 -46.75 43.93 -6.72
N SER A 5 -45.72 44.40 -7.44
CA SER A 5 -45.00 45.69 -7.29
C SER A 5 -45.87 46.89 -7.78
N PRO A 6 -45.51 48.22 -7.68
CA PRO A 6 -44.21 48.89 -8.03
C PRO A 6 -43.90 50.15 -7.15
N PRO A 7 -43.08 51.20 -7.49
CA PRO A 7 -42.27 51.53 -8.69
C PRO A 7 -40.75 51.80 -8.42
N SER A 8 -40.09 52.67 -9.20
CA SER A 8 -38.66 52.58 -9.57
C SER A 8 -38.04 53.89 -10.15
N GLU A 9 -36.79 54.23 -9.80
CA GLU A 9 -35.89 55.22 -10.50
C GLU A 9 -34.44 54.66 -10.57
N HIS A 10 -33.92 54.18 -11.71
CA HIS A 10 -33.24 54.87 -12.84
C HIS A 10 -31.76 55.33 -12.57
N LEU A 11 -30.75 54.50 -12.88
CA LEU A 11 -29.86 54.49 -14.10
C LEU A 11 -28.68 55.53 -14.10
N PRO A 12 -27.53 55.34 -14.82
CA PRO A 12 -27.11 54.21 -15.67
C PRO A 12 -25.65 53.69 -15.53
N VAL A 13 -25.43 52.58 -16.25
CA VAL A 13 -24.20 51.84 -16.59
C VAL A 13 -23.01 52.68 -17.12
N TYR A 14 -21.79 52.43 -16.61
CA TYR A 14 -20.50 52.47 -17.36
C TYR A 14 -19.34 51.89 -16.51
N LEU A 15 -18.96 50.61 -16.72
CA LEU A 15 -17.55 50.15 -16.71
C LEU A 15 -17.42 48.66 -17.12
N HIS A 16 -17.18 48.44 -18.41
CA HIS A 16 -16.75 47.14 -18.94
C HIS A 16 -15.47 47.35 -19.76
N LEU A 17 -14.37 47.74 -19.10
CA LEU A 17 -13.08 47.95 -19.77
C LEU A 17 -11.84 47.97 -18.83
N TYR A 18 -11.76 47.11 -17.79
CA TYR A 18 -10.60 47.13 -16.87
C TYR A 18 -10.01 45.77 -16.43
N PHE A 19 -10.41 44.65 -17.06
CA PHE A 19 -9.85 43.33 -16.77
C PHE A 19 -9.18 42.61 -17.96
N ALA A 20 -9.03 43.29 -19.10
CA ALA A 20 -8.47 42.71 -20.33
C ALA A 20 -7.04 43.18 -20.69
N VAL A 21 -6.35 43.92 -19.81
CA VAL A 21 -5.02 44.53 -20.11
C VAL A 21 -3.89 44.01 -19.22
N MET A 22 -4.20 43.20 -18.20
CA MET A 22 -3.21 42.64 -17.25
C MET A 22 -2.82 41.17 -17.52
N MET A 23 -3.19 40.59 -18.67
CA MET A 23 -2.81 39.22 -19.06
C MET A 23 -2.08 39.10 -20.40
N GLU A 24 -1.58 40.20 -20.97
CA GLU A 24 -0.86 40.18 -22.26
C GLU A 24 0.60 40.69 -22.18
N ALA A 25 1.17 40.80 -20.97
CA ALA A 25 2.52 41.31 -20.74
C ALA A 25 3.56 40.27 -20.26
N CYS A 26 3.17 39.03 -19.96
CA CYS A 26 4.09 38.00 -19.42
C CYS A 26 4.47 36.86 -20.40
N SER A 27 4.01 36.90 -21.65
CA SER A 27 4.19 35.77 -22.61
C SER A 27 5.16 36.06 -23.77
N ARG A 28 6.11 37.00 -23.62
CA ARG A 28 7.08 37.37 -24.68
C ARG A 28 8.51 37.66 -24.20
N ILE A 29 9.06 36.89 -23.27
CA ILE A 29 10.53 36.85 -23.02
C ILE A 29 11.02 35.40 -22.86
N PHE A 30 10.91 34.60 -23.92
CA PHE A 30 11.68 33.36 -24.10
C PHE A 30 11.70 32.97 -25.58
N PHE A 31 12.73 33.39 -26.33
CA PHE A 31 13.33 32.69 -27.49
C PHE A 31 14.47 33.53 -28.08
N TYR A 32 15.52 32.87 -28.60
CA TYR A 32 16.78 33.42 -29.16
C TYR A 32 17.75 34.03 -28.10
N MET A 33 19.06 33.73 -28.07
CA MET A 33 19.96 33.12 -29.07
C MET A 33 20.90 32.00 -28.55
N ARG A 34 21.55 31.31 -29.49
CA ARG A 34 22.47 30.16 -29.31
C ARG A 34 23.92 30.57 -28.94
N LYS A 35 24.67 29.61 -28.37
CA LYS A 35 26.16 29.50 -28.28
C LYS A 35 26.82 29.49 -29.69
N PRO A 36 28.18 29.57 -29.89
CA PRO A 36 29.28 29.23 -28.95
C PRO A 36 30.63 30.03 -28.98
N ALA A 37 31.43 29.88 -27.89
CA ALA A 37 32.92 29.75 -27.75
C ALA A 37 33.91 30.66 -28.55
N ILE A 38 35.22 30.86 -28.27
CA ILE A 38 36.31 30.31 -27.40
C ILE A 38 37.28 31.50 -27.07
N ILE A 39 37.95 31.58 -25.90
CA ILE A 39 39.41 31.93 -25.69
C ILE A 39 39.79 31.57 -24.23
N THR A 40 41.01 31.06 -24.02
CA THR A 40 41.59 30.57 -22.75
C THR A 40 42.69 31.47 -22.17
N ALA A 41 42.73 31.66 -20.84
CA ALA A 41 43.89 31.87 -19.92
C ALA A 41 43.45 32.69 -18.67
N SER A 42 44.02 32.68 -17.47
CA SER A 42 44.76 31.72 -16.61
C SER A 42 45.37 32.53 -15.44
N ILE A 43 44.91 32.34 -14.19
CA ILE A 43 45.72 32.36 -12.92
C ILE A 43 46.31 33.73 -12.44
N PRO A 44 46.43 34.08 -11.11
CA PRO A 44 45.74 33.64 -9.88
C PRO A 44 45.34 34.79 -8.88
N MET A 45 44.90 34.37 -7.68
CA MET A 45 44.64 35.09 -6.42
C MET A 45 45.74 36.03 -5.89
N LEU A 46 45.33 37.01 -5.07
CA LEU A 46 46.01 37.40 -3.81
C LEU A 46 45.04 38.09 -2.82
N GLN A 47 45.26 37.90 -1.52
CA GLN A 47 44.42 38.40 -0.40
C GLN A 47 45.09 39.60 0.34
N PRO A 48 44.42 40.26 1.31
CA PRO A 48 44.62 41.70 1.58
C PRO A 48 45.57 42.03 2.75
N SER A 49 45.86 43.33 2.90
CA SER A 49 46.50 43.92 4.08
C SER A 49 45.89 45.27 4.47
N CYS A 50 45.68 45.49 5.78
CA CYS A 50 45.12 46.70 6.39
C CYS A 50 46.02 47.95 6.20
N SER A 51 45.46 49.16 6.41
CA SER A 51 45.84 50.05 7.55
C SER A 51 45.23 51.47 7.51
N THR A 52 44.72 51.92 8.67
CA THR A 52 44.72 53.30 9.23
C THR A 52 44.10 54.53 8.54
N SER A 53 43.13 55.12 9.27
CA SER A 53 42.70 56.54 9.40
C SER A 53 43.88 57.51 9.75
N PRO A 54 43.76 58.88 9.85
CA PRO A 54 42.54 59.68 10.12
C PRO A 54 42.40 61.14 9.58
N SER A 55 41.22 61.74 9.86
CA SER A 55 40.96 63.20 10.08
C SER A 55 40.88 64.11 8.83
N SER A 56 40.10 65.22 8.74
CA SER A 56 39.16 65.90 9.66
C SER A 56 38.20 66.88 8.91
N ARG A 57 37.20 67.43 9.65
CA ARG A 57 36.30 68.59 9.35
C ARG A 57 35.04 68.28 8.50
N LEU A 58 33.82 68.34 9.05
CA LEU A 58 33.02 69.51 9.49
C LEU A 58 32.41 70.33 8.33
N HIS A 59 31.15 70.04 8.02
CA HIS A 59 30.14 71.10 7.93
C HIS A 59 28.82 70.64 8.59
N ARG A 60 28.04 71.62 9.01
CA ARG A 60 26.90 71.51 9.93
C ARG A 60 25.63 71.87 9.15
N ASP A 61 24.58 71.06 9.29
CA ASP A 61 23.21 71.55 9.10
C ASP A 61 22.22 70.82 10.02
N ASN A 62 21.27 71.58 10.55
CA ASN A 62 20.24 71.12 11.48
C ASN A 62 18.96 70.78 10.73
N SER A 63 18.36 69.62 10.98
CA SER A 63 16.90 69.44 10.92
C SER A 63 16.43 68.22 11.71
N SER A 64 15.69 68.50 12.78
CA SER A 64 14.63 67.70 13.41
C SER A 64 14.61 66.18 13.20
N VAL A 65 15.13 65.42 14.17
CA VAL A 65 14.78 64.00 14.38
C VAL A 65 13.94 63.88 15.65
N ILE A 66 12.61 63.85 15.50
CA ILE A 66 11.67 63.54 16.58
C ILE A 66 11.19 62.10 16.40
N ILE A 67 11.68 61.24 17.30
CA ILE A 67 11.03 60.04 17.84
C ILE A 67 10.21 59.18 16.85
N MET A 68 10.83 58.14 16.30
CA MET A 68 10.12 56.99 15.73
C MET A 68 10.75 55.65 16.15
N PHE A 69 11.06 55.51 17.43
CA PHE A 69 11.60 54.26 18.02
C PHE A 69 10.52 53.22 18.40
N GLY A 70 9.25 53.42 18.02
CA GLY A 70 8.14 52.54 18.37
C GLY A 70 7.82 51.41 17.39
N SER A 71 8.25 51.50 16.12
CA SER A 71 7.69 50.66 15.04
C SER A 71 8.61 49.54 14.54
N ILE A 72 9.91 49.57 14.85
CA ILE A 72 10.87 48.58 14.35
C ILE A 72 10.95 47.34 15.27
N ALA A 73 10.72 47.51 16.58
CA ALA A 73 10.73 46.41 17.56
C ALA A 73 9.55 45.42 17.42
N LEU A 74 8.46 45.83 16.76
CA LEU A 74 7.27 44.98 16.57
C LEU A 74 7.37 44.07 15.33
N ILE A 75 8.27 44.37 14.38
CA ILE A 75 8.44 43.60 13.14
C ILE A 75 9.45 42.46 13.32
N THR A 76 10.40 42.58 14.26
CA THR A 76 11.33 41.50 14.61
C THR A 76 10.72 40.41 15.48
N PHE A 77 9.62 40.68 16.19
CA PHE A 77 8.93 39.68 17.02
C PHE A 77 7.89 38.83 16.28
N THR A 78 7.42 39.26 15.09
CA THR A 78 6.45 38.50 14.28
C THR A 78 7.10 37.49 13.32
N LEU A 79 8.43 37.51 13.17
CA LEU A 79 9.20 36.60 12.29
C LEU A 79 9.82 35.40 13.02
N LEU A 80 9.52 35.21 14.31
CA LEU A 80 9.90 34.04 15.11
C LEU A 80 8.71 33.12 15.42
N ALA A 81 7.64 33.19 14.63
CA ALA A 81 6.73 32.07 14.45
C ALA A 81 7.47 30.96 13.68
N SER A 82 8.41 30.29 14.35
CA SER A 82 8.94 29.01 13.90
C SER A 82 7.77 28.04 13.89
N ALA A 83 7.22 27.81 12.68
CA ALA A 83 6.23 26.79 12.44
C ALA A 83 6.84 25.45 12.85
N ARG A 84 6.55 25.04 14.08
CA ARG A 84 6.86 23.72 14.56
C ARG A 84 6.01 22.75 13.73
N ALA A 85 6.59 21.60 13.48
CA ALA A 85 6.14 20.58 12.56
C ALA A 85 5.95 19.27 13.34
N GLN A 86 5.38 18.22 12.74
CA GLN A 86 5.38 16.87 13.30
C GLN A 86 6.81 16.50 13.71
N GLN A 87 7.05 16.38 15.01
CA GLN A 87 8.39 16.26 15.59
C GLN A 87 8.87 14.81 15.66
N ILE A 88 10.16 14.65 15.99
CA ILE A 88 10.78 13.38 16.32
C ILE A 88 10.79 13.23 17.85
N GLY A 89 10.17 12.17 18.35
CA GLY A 89 10.24 11.78 19.75
C GLY A 89 11.62 11.21 20.09
N THR A 90 12.05 11.43 21.34
CA THR A 90 13.36 10.98 21.85
C THR A 90 13.24 10.13 23.11
N SER A 91 12.02 9.74 23.49
CA SER A 91 11.76 8.90 24.66
C SER A 91 12.17 7.45 24.40
N THR A 92 11.97 6.97 23.16
CA THR A 92 12.36 5.65 22.67
C THR A 92 13.29 5.82 21.46
N ALA A 93 14.46 5.19 21.50
CA ALA A 93 15.38 5.21 20.38
C ALA A 93 14.84 4.38 19.19
N GLU A 94 14.68 5.00 18.03
CA GLU A 94 14.28 4.27 16.81
C GLU A 94 15.45 3.44 16.28
N THR A 95 15.26 2.12 16.21
CA THR A 95 16.25 1.18 15.65
C THR A 95 15.54 0.23 14.69
N HIS A 96 15.69 0.47 13.40
CA HIS A 96 15.07 -0.32 12.33
C HIS A 96 15.57 -1.77 12.33
N PRO A 97 14.70 -2.79 12.41
CA PRO A 97 15.10 -4.19 12.28
C PRO A 97 15.77 -4.46 10.92
N PRO A 98 16.96 -5.08 10.88
CA PRO A 98 17.68 -5.34 9.63
C PRO A 98 16.95 -6.42 8.81
N LEU A 99 16.87 -6.24 7.50
CA LEU A 99 16.29 -7.21 6.56
C LEU A 99 17.13 -7.25 5.29
N THR A 100 17.84 -8.36 5.06
CA THR A 100 18.61 -8.55 3.83
C THR A 100 17.72 -8.98 2.68
N TRP A 101 17.98 -8.49 1.48
CA TRP A 101 17.28 -8.88 0.26
C TRP A 101 18.28 -8.98 -0.90
N GLU A 102 17.84 -9.33 -2.11
CA GLU A 102 18.76 -9.50 -3.25
C GLU A 102 18.30 -8.74 -4.49
N THR A 103 19.26 -8.14 -5.19
CA THR A 103 19.11 -7.64 -6.56
C THR A 103 19.72 -8.63 -7.54
N CYS A 104 18.96 -9.04 -8.56
CA CYS A 104 19.40 -10.04 -9.53
C CYS A 104 19.58 -9.46 -10.94
N THR A 105 20.58 -9.97 -11.67
CA THR A 105 20.82 -9.67 -13.09
C THR A 105 21.10 -10.96 -13.86
N THR A 106 20.67 -11.03 -15.13
CA THR A 106 20.82 -12.23 -15.97
C THR A 106 22.26 -12.71 -16.14
N SER A 107 23.23 -11.80 -16.13
CA SER A 107 24.66 -12.10 -16.30
C SER A 107 25.44 -12.20 -14.99
N GLY A 108 25.06 -11.44 -13.95
CA GLY A 108 25.78 -11.36 -12.68
C GLY A 108 25.24 -12.29 -11.58
N GLY A 109 24.07 -12.90 -11.78
CA GLY A 109 23.35 -13.56 -10.70
C GLY A 109 22.77 -12.54 -9.71
N CYS A 110 22.63 -12.95 -8.45
CA CYS A 110 22.04 -12.13 -7.40
C CYS A 110 23.10 -11.65 -6.40
N THR A 111 22.92 -10.41 -5.92
CA THR A 111 23.79 -9.78 -4.93
C THR A 111 22.96 -9.33 -3.74
N THR A 112 23.38 -9.72 -2.54
CA THR A 112 22.71 -9.34 -1.30
C THR A 112 22.84 -7.84 -1.01
N VAL A 113 21.72 -7.21 -0.67
CA VAL A 113 21.59 -5.84 -0.18
C VAL A 113 21.22 -5.88 1.30
N ALA A 114 21.94 -5.10 2.11
CA ALA A 114 21.60 -4.90 3.51
C ALA A 114 20.58 -3.77 3.64
N GLY A 115 19.31 -4.12 3.79
CA GLY A 115 18.23 -3.18 4.12
C GLY A 115 17.81 -3.27 5.58
N SER A 116 16.79 -2.49 5.93
CA SER A 116 16.05 -2.60 7.19
C SER A 116 14.57 -2.32 6.95
N VAL A 117 13.73 -2.45 7.97
CA VAL A 117 12.31 -2.07 7.90
C VAL A 117 11.96 -1.01 8.93
N THR A 118 11.04 -0.11 8.59
CA THR A 118 10.49 0.89 9.52
C THR A 118 8.99 0.71 9.71
N LEU A 119 8.51 0.88 10.94
CA LEU A 119 7.09 0.85 11.29
C LEU A 119 6.38 2.13 10.83
N ASP A 120 5.20 1.95 10.23
CA ASP A 120 4.29 3.02 9.83
C ASP A 120 3.90 3.96 10.98
N ALA A 121 3.83 5.26 10.66
CA ALA A 121 3.54 6.33 11.61
C ALA A 121 2.23 6.16 12.39
N ASN A 122 1.21 5.48 11.83
CA ASN A 122 -0.09 5.31 12.46
C ASN A 122 -0.05 4.38 13.69
N TRP A 123 0.91 3.44 13.75
CA TRP A 123 1.11 2.53 14.89
C TRP A 123 1.99 3.11 16.01
N ARG A 124 2.72 4.19 15.75
CA ARG A 124 3.68 4.77 16.71
C ARG A 124 2.97 5.49 17.85
N TRP A 125 3.65 5.54 19.00
CA TRP A 125 3.25 6.43 20.09
C TRP A 125 3.42 7.88 19.65
N LEU A 126 2.41 8.69 19.96
CA LEU A 126 2.36 10.11 19.64
C LEU A 126 2.16 10.93 20.92
N HIS A 127 3.19 11.65 21.32
CA HIS A 127 3.23 12.39 22.58
C HIS A 127 3.74 13.82 22.38
N SER A 128 3.53 14.71 23.35
CA SER A 128 4.23 15.98 23.45
C SER A 128 5.64 15.81 23.98
N SER A 129 6.50 16.81 23.87
CA SER A 129 7.86 16.80 24.48
C SER A 129 7.89 16.62 26.01
N SER A 130 6.74 16.67 26.70
CA SER A 130 6.59 16.32 28.12
C SER A 130 6.14 14.87 28.37
N GLY A 131 6.02 14.04 27.32
CA GLY A 131 5.53 12.67 27.39
C GLY A 131 4.00 12.55 27.54
N THR A 132 3.25 13.62 27.31
CA THR A 132 1.77 13.59 27.38
C THR A 132 1.21 13.12 26.05
N ASN A 133 0.34 12.10 26.03
CA ASN A 133 -0.24 11.59 24.79
C ASN A 133 -0.99 12.68 24.02
N CYS A 134 -0.67 12.87 22.75
CA CYS A 134 -1.48 13.67 21.83
C CYS A 134 -2.67 12.87 21.27
N TYR A 135 -2.58 11.54 21.29
CA TYR A 135 -3.61 10.63 20.80
C TYR A 135 -3.69 9.41 21.73
N THR A 136 -4.88 9.05 22.22
CA THR A 136 -5.11 7.91 23.12
C THR A 136 -6.35 7.14 22.71
N GLY A 137 -6.23 5.82 22.55
CA GLY A 137 -7.31 5.00 22.00
C GLY A 137 -7.67 5.49 20.60
N ASN A 138 -8.83 6.13 20.45
CA ASN A 138 -9.31 6.70 19.20
C ASN A 138 -9.51 8.23 19.20
N THR A 139 -9.04 8.96 20.22
CA THR A 139 -9.23 10.41 20.35
C THR A 139 -7.93 11.20 20.42
N TRP A 140 -7.99 12.45 19.97
CA TRP A 140 -6.92 13.45 20.05
C TRP A 140 -7.07 14.31 21.32
N ASP A 141 -5.96 14.72 21.93
CA ASP A 141 -5.97 15.70 23.03
C ASP A 141 -6.25 17.11 22.49
N ALA A 142 -7.38 17.70 22.87
CA ALA A 142 -7.81 19.00 22.35
C ALA A 142 -6.96 20.20 22.82
N THR A 143 -6.09 20.03 23.82
CA THR A 143 -5.17 21.07 24.30
C THR A 143 -3.88 21.08 23.48
N LEU A 144 -3.34 19.90 23.20
CA LEU A 144 -2.15 19.71 22.35
C LEU A 144 -2.48 19.84 20.86
N CYS A 145 -3.70 19.43 20.46
CA CYS A 145 -4.18 19.41 19.08
C CYS A 145 -5.46 20.25 18.88
N PRO A 146 -5.40 21.59 19.02
CA PRO A 146 -6.55 22.47 18.75
C PRO A 146 -6.79 22.70 17.24
N ASP A 147 -5.75 22.57 16.42
CA ASP A 147 -5.80 22.66 14.95
C ASP A 147 -4.73 21.74 14.32
N PRO A 148 -4.83 21.38 13.02
CA PRO A 148 -3.91 20.45 12.35
C PRO A 148 -2.42 20.82 12.41
N VAL A 149 -2.10 22.11 12.36
CA VAL A 149 -0.71 22.62 12.32
C VAL A 149 -0.15 22.68 13.73
N THR A 150 -0.92 23.19 14.69
CA THR A 150 -0.54 23.22 16.11
C THR A 150 -0.42 21.81 16.70
N CYS A 151 -1.26 20.87 16.27
CA CYS A 151 -1.12 19.46 16.66
C CYS A 151 0.19 18.87 16.14
N ALA A 152 0.51 19.04 14.86
CA ALA A 152 1.80 18.62 14.32
C ALA A 152 2.97 19.27 15.09
N ALA A 153 2.91 20.59 15.30
CA ALA A 153 3.88 21.37 16.07
C ALA A 153 4.16 20.86 17.49
N ASN A 154 3.14 20.36 18.18
CA ASN A 154 3.21 19.96 19.58
C ASN A 154 3.53 18.48 19.79
N CYS A 155 3.43 17.66 18.75
CA CYS A 155 3.41 16.21 18.86
C CYS A 155 4.54 15.53 18.10
N GLU A 156 5.12 14.51 18.73
CA GLU A 156 6.35 13.83 18.32
C GLU A 156 6.05 12.35 18.07
N LEU A 157 6.47 11.82 16.91
CA LEU A 157 6.47 10.37 16.67
C LEU A 157 7.68 9.76 17.34
N ASP A 158 7.46 8.82 18.27
CA ASP A 158 8.54 8.18 19.02
C ASP A 158 9.08 6.90 18.35
N GLY A 159 10.20 6.41 18.85
CA GLY A 159 10.78 5.13 18.43
C GLY A 159 9.89 3.93 18.79
N ALA A 160 10.06 2.82 18.08
CA ALA A 160 9.25 1.62 18.24
C ALA A 160 10.01 0.46 18.89
N SER A 161 9.41 -0.16 19.92
CA SER A 161 9.86 -1.45 20.44
C SER A 161 9.28 -2.61 19.61
N TYR A 162 9.79 -2.75 18.37
CA TYR A 162 9.30 -3.64 17.31
C TYR A 162 8.83 -5.03 17.80
N ALA A 163 9.67 -5.78 18.50
CA ALA A 163 9.36 -7.14 18.90
C ALA A 163 8.32 -7.22 20.04
N SER A 164 8.51 -6.44 21.12
CA SER A 164 7.72 -6.56 22.34
C SER A 164 6.37 -5.84 22.29
N THR A 165 6.25 -4.79 21.48
CA THR A 165 5.01 -4.00 21.36
C THR A 165 4.21 -4.39 20.12
N TYR A 166 4.90 -4.65 19.00
CA TYR A 166 4.26 -4.85 17.69
C TYR A 166 4.38 -6.28 17.15
N GLY A 167 5.20 -7.14 17.78
CA GLY A 167 5.42 -8.52 17.32
C GLY A 167 6.19 -8.62 16.01
N ILE A 168 6.98 -7.59 15.69
CA ILE A 168 7.78 -7.50 14.47
C ILE A 168 9.19 -7.98 14.77
N THR A 169 9.65 -9.02 14.06
CA THR A 169 11.02 -9.55 14.20
C THR A 169 11.63 -9.89 12.85
N THR A 170 12.96 -9.81 12.74
CA THR A 170 13.69 -10.20 11.52
C THR A 170 14.79 -11.21 11.82
N SER A 171 15.15 -12.00 10.81
CA SER A 171 16.28 -12.95 10.87
C SER A 171 16.88 -13.12 9.47
N GLY A 172 17.98 -12.41 9.21
CA GLY A 172 18.61 -12.35 7.89
C GLY A 172 17.64 -11.80 6.84
N ASN A 173 17.20 -12.66 5.92
CA ASN A 173 16.24 -12.30 4.86
C ASN A 173 14.77 -12.57 5.20
N ALA A 174 14.45 -12.95 6.44
CA ALA A 174 13.10 -13.20 6.89
C ALA A 174 12.56 -12.04 7.74
N LEU A 175 11.35 -11.59 7.44
CA LEU A 175 10.51 -10.75 8.29
C LEU A 175 9.38 -11.62 8.86
N THR A 176 9.09 -11.47 10.16
CA THR A 176 7.94 -12.08 10.82
C THR A 176 7.05 -10.97 11.37
N LEU A 177 5.78 -10.95 10.95
CA LEU A 177 4.75 -10.06 11.50
C LEU A 177 3.72 -10.89 12.28
N ALA A 178 3.57 -10.59 13.58
CA ALA A 178 2.51 -11.17 14.40
C ALA A 178 1.25 -10.30 14.36
N PHE A 179 0.08 -10.93 14.20
CA PHE A 179 -1.20 -10.22 14.12
C PHE A 179 -1.59 -9.52 15.44
N LYS A 180 -1.25 -10.09 16.61
CA LYS A 180 -1.61 -9.50 17.91
C LYS A 180 -0.48 -9.62 18.93
N THR A 181 -0.14 -8.49 19.55
CA THR A 181 0.89 -8.39 20.59
C THR A 181 0.36 -7.49 21.72
N GLY A 182 -0.03 -8.08 22.85
CA GLY A 182 -0.72 -7.35 23.91
C GLY A 182 -2.04 -6.74 23.42
N SER A 183 -2.15 -5.42 23.45
CA SER A 183 -3.26 -4.64 22.88
C SER A 183 -3.05 -4.20 21.43
N ASN A 184 -1.85 -4.37 20.87
CA ASN A 184 -1.58 -4.06 19.46
C ASN A 184 -2.24 -5.10 18.55
N VAL A 185 -2.88 -4.62 17.48
CA VAL A 185 -3.42 -5.43 16.39
C VAL A 185 -2.81 -4.96 15.07
N GLY A 186 -2.38 -5.91 14.25
CA GLY A 186 -1.73 -5.69 12.97
C GLY A 186 -0.39 -4.96 13.04
N SER A 187 0.23 -4.80 11.88
CA SER A 187 1.34 -3.88 11.65
C SER A 187 1.52 -3.63 10.15
N ARG A 188 2.11 -2.48 9.79
CA ARG A 188 2.58 -2.16 8.44
C ARG A 188 4.01 -1.63 8.51
N VAL A 189 4.89 -2.15 7.67
CA VAL A 189 6.30 -1.74 7.60
C VAL A 189 6.74 -1.47 6.17
N TYR A 190 7.72 -0.58 6.02
CA TYR A 190 8.33 -0.21 4.73
C TYR A 190 9.77 -0.68 4.65
N LEU A 191 10.21 -1.15 3.49
CA LEU A 191 11.62 -1.46 3.26
C LEU A 191 12.43 -0.17 3.14
N MET A 192 13.55 -0.10 3.85
CA MET A 192 14.45 1.05 3.92
C MET A 192 15.73 0.80 3.12
N ALA A 193 16.18 1.80 2.36
CA ALA A 193 17.50 1.83 1.72
C ALA A 193 18.58 2.34 2.69
N ASN A 194 18.20 3.23 3.61
CA ASN A 194 19.00 3.75 4.70
C ASN A 194 18.05 4.31 5.78
N ASN A 195 18.58 4.71 6.95
CA ASN A 195 17.76 5.18 8.09
C ASN A 195 16.79 6.34 7.77
N THR A 196 16.98 7.07 6.68
CA THR A 196 16.20 8.27 6.31
C THR A 196 15.46 8.15 4.99
N GLN A 197 15.57 7.02 4.27
CA GLN A 197 14.94 6.85 2.96
C GLN A 197 14.44 5.42 2.76
N TYR A 198 13.22 5.32 2.23
CA TYR A 198 12.65 4.07 1.73
C TYR A 198 13.47 3.51 0.55
N GLN A 199 13.42 2.19 0.38
CA GLN A 199 13.91 1.55 -0.83
C GLN A 199 12.90 1.76 -1.95
N MET A 200 13.27 2.60 -2.92
CA MET A 200 12.51 2.80 -4.15
C MET A 200 12.77 1.66 -5.13
N PHE A 201 11.71 1.19 -5.77
CA PHE A 201 11.73 0.17 -6.82
C PHE A 201 11.14 0.73 -8.10
N ASP A 202 11.90 0.62 -9.20
CA ASP A 202 11.33 0.59 -10.54
C ASP A 202 11.16 -0.89 -10.92
N LEU A 203 9.96 -1.27 -11.36
CA LEU A 203 9.56 -2.64 -11.65
C LEU A 203 9.39 -2.94 -13.14
N LEU A 204 9.50 -1.95 -14.03
CA LEU A 204 9.25 -2.13 -15.46
C LEU A 204 10.24 -3.12 -16.09
N ASN A 205 9.70 -4.15 -16.74
CA ASN A 205 10.45 -5.24 -17.38
C ASN A 205 11.36 -6.00 -16.40
N LYS A 206 10.89 -6.18 -15.16
CA LYS A 206 11.56 -6.93 -14.09
C LYS A 206 10.58 -7.90 -13.45
N GLU A 207 11.09 -8.69 -12.52
CA GLU A 207 10.29 -9.52 -11.63
C GLU A 207 10.59 -9.20 -10.16
N PHE A 208 9.57 -9.33 -9.33
CA PHE A 208 9.69 -9.32 -7.88
C PHE A 208 9.32 -10.70 -7.35
N THR A 209 10.17 -11.23 -6.47
CA THR A 209 10.01 -12.58 -5.92
C THR A 209 10.15 -12.54 -4.41
N PHE A 210 9.30 -13.28 -3.71
CA PHE A 210 9.38 -13.50 -2.27
C PHE A 210 8.98 -14.94 -1.95
N ASP A 211 9.48 -15.51 -0.86
CA ASP A 211 8.83 -16.65 -0.23
C ASP A 211 7.82 -16.17 0.80
N VAL A 212 6.77 -16.96 1.03
CA VAL A 212 5.81 -16.73 2.11
C VAL A 212 5.46 -18.03 2.84
N ASP A 213 5.28 -17.92 4.15
CA ASP A 213 4.53 -18.88 4.97
C ASP A 213 3.23 -18.23 5.43
N VAL A 214 2.11 -18.84 5.06
CA VAL A 214 0.74 -18.41 5.41
C VAL A 214 -0.01 -19.48 6.22
N ALA A 215 0.64 -20.59 6.60
CA ALA A 215 -0.05 -21.73 7.20
C ALA A 215 -0.74 -21.39 8.55
N GLY A 216 -0.25 -20.35 9.24
CA GLY A 216 -0.85 -19.79 10.45
C GLY A 216 -1.86 -18.65 10.24
N LEU A 217 -2.12 -18.23 8.99
CA LEU A 217 -3.04 -17.14 8.65
C LEU A 217 -4.41 -17.71 8.24
N GLY A 218 -5.39 -17.67 9.14
CA GLY A 218 -6.76 -18.10 8.85
C GLY A 218 -7.58 -17.07 8.06
N CYS A 219 -8.87 -17.37 7.85
CA CYS A 219 -9.85 -16.43 7.28
C CYS A 219 -9.87 -15.09 8.03
N GLY A 220 -10.31 -14.01 7.36
CA GLY A 220 -10.53 -12.70 7.99
C GLY A 220 -9.26 -11.88 8.24
N ILE A 221 -8.08 -12.49 8.05
CA ILE A 221 -6.76 -11.86 8.14
C ILE A 221 -6.16 -11.75 6.75
N ASN A 222 -5.40 -10.70 6.48
CA ASN A 222 -4.59 -10.54 5.27
C ASN A 222 -3.13 -10.27 5.66
N GLY A 223 -2.22 -11.10 5.16
CA GLY A 223 -0.79 -10.86 5.18
C GLY A 223 -0.36 -10.31 3.83
N ALA A 224 -0.29 -8.98 3.70
CA ALA A 224 -0.09 -8.32 2.42
C ALA A 224 1.38 -7.96 2.15
N LEU A 225 1.76 -7.99 0.88
CA LEU A 225 3.03 -7.48 0.35
C LEU A 225 2.72 -6.76 -0.96
N TYR A 226 3.00 -5.45 -0.99
CA TYR A 226 2.51 -4.57 -2.04
C TYR A 226 3.45 -3.37 -2.25
N PHE A 227 3.16 -2.55 -3.25
CA PHE A 227 3.93 -1.37 -3.59
C PHE A 227 3.05 -0.12 -3.63
N SER A 228 3.45 0.94 -2.93
CA SER A 228 2.77 2.24 -2.95
C SER A 228 3.66 3.33 -3.55
N GLU A 229 3.10 4.26 -4.31
CA GLU A 229 3.79 5.43 -4.86
C GLU A 229 3.99 6.55 -3.80
N MET A 230 4.81 6.22 -2.79
CA MET A 230 5.20 7.11 -1.70
C MET A 230 6.50 7.87 -2.00
N ASP A 231 6.65 9.07 -1.44
CA ASP A 231 7.92 9.81 -1.47
C ASP A 231 9.03 9.04 -0.73
N ALA A 232 10.22 8.95 -1.32
CA ALA A 232 11.36 8.23 -0.74
C ALA A 232 11.77 8.70 0.68
N ASP A 233 11.54 9.97 1.02
CA ASP A 233 11.84 10.56 2.33
C ASP A 233 10.62 10.62 3.28
N GLY A 234 9.49 9.99 2.90
CA GLY A 234 8.23 10.07 3.64
C GLY A 234 7.53 11.43 3.55
N GLY A 235 7.91 12.26 2.58
CA GLY A 235 7.30 13.56 2.27
C GLY A 235 8.00 14.77 2.90
N MET A 236 9.18 14.60 3.53
CA MET A 236 9.86 15.70 4.24
C MET A 236 10.22 16.88 3.33
N ALA A 237 10.68 16.62 2.11
CA ALA A 237 11.05 17.67 1.15
C ALA A 237 9.84 18.46 0.62
N ARG A 238 8.67 17.81 0.49
CA ARG A 238 7.42 18.41 0.01
C ARG A 238 6.67 19.13 1.14
N PHE A 239 6.77 18.63 2.37
CA PHE A 239 5.97 19.08 3.51
C PHE A 239 6.87 19.52 4.67
N SER A 240 7.09 20.82 4.79
CA SER A 240 7.87 21.41 5.88
C SER A 240 7.30 21.11 7.28
N GLY A 241 6.01 20.80 7.36
CA GLY A 241 5.30 20.29 8.53
C GLY A 241 5.66 18.85 8.94
N ASN A 242 6.47 18.13 8.18
CA ASN A 242 6.99 16.80 8.54
C ASN A 242 8.48 16.87 8.89
N LYS A 243 8.88 16.54 10.13
CA LYS A 243 10.29 16.34 10.52
C LYS A 243 10.67 14.89 10.76
N ALA A 244 9.70 13.98 10.81
CA ALA A 244 9.92 12.59 11.18
C ALA A 244 10.26 11.71 9.96
N GLY A 245 9.57 11.92 8.84
CA GLY A 245 9.93 11.32 7.55
C GLY A 245 9.89 9.79 7.50
N ALA A 246 10.58 9.24 6.48
CA ALA A 246 10.73 7.80 6.31
C ALA A 246 11.38 7.12 7.53
N GLN A 247 12.23 7.80 8.30
CA GLN A 247 12.80 7.26 9.54
C GLN A 247 11.71 6.80 10.52
N TYR A 248 10.56 7.48 10.55
CA TYR A 248 9.41 7.16 11.41
C TYR A 248 8.17 6.72 10.62
N GLY A 249 8.34 6.26 9.37
CA GLY A 249 7.28 5.64 8.58
C GLY A 249 6.16 6.60 8.13
N THR A 250 6.47 7.87 7.86
CA THR A 250 5.47 8.85 7.38
C THR A 250 5.23 8.78 5.87
N GLY A 251 4.18 9.46 5.40
CA GLY A 251 3.96 9.68 3.96
C GLY A 251 3.20 8.57 3.25
N TYR A 252 2.58 7.65 3.98
CA TYR A 252 1.79 6.56 3.42
C TYR A 252 0.61 7.07 2.56
N CYS A 253 0.32 6.31 1.51
CA CYS A 253 -0.78 6.48 0.59
C CYS A 253 -1.04 5.15 -0.10
N ASP A 254 -2.26 4.99 -0.61
CA ASP A 254 -2.65 3.84 -1.41
C ASP A 254 -3.86 4.18 -2.30
N SER A 255 -4.43 3.19 -2.98
CA SER A 255 -5.55 3.37 -3.90
C SER A 255 -6.90 3.59 -3.22
N GLN A 256 -7.02 3.25 -1.93
CA GLN A 256 -8.21 3.44 -1.10
C GLN A 256 -8.29 4.88 -0.54
N CYS A 257 -7.27 5.71 -0.80
CA CYS A 257 -7.19 7.09 -0.31
C CYS A 257 -7.41 7.22 1.22
N PRO A 258 -6.71 6.41 2.06
CA PRO A 258 -6.99 6.19 3.47
C PRO A 258 -7.11 7.47 4.28
N ARG A 259 -8.22 7.56 5.02
CA ARG A 259 -8.59 8.72 5.86
C ARG A 259 -8.30 8.50 7.35
N ASP A 260 -7.83 7.31 7.72
CA ASP A 260 -7.47 6.92 9.09
C ASP A 260 -6.05 7.33 9.49
N LEU A 261 -5.25 7.81 8.53
CA LEU A 261 -3.90 8.27 8.77
C LEU A 261 -3.91 9.50 9.68
N LYS A 262 -3.21 9.40 10.82
CA LYS A 262 -3.07 10.50 11.80
C LYS A 262 -2.38 11.74 11.23
N PHE A 263 -1.48 11.59 10.27
CA PHE A 263 -0.73 12.68 9.65
C PHE A 263 -0.72 12.56 8.13
N ILE A 264 -1.06 13.66 7.44
CA ILE A 264 -1.05 13.77 5.98
C ILE A 264 -0.48 15.14 5.62
N ASN A 265 0.48 15.19 4.70
CA ASN A 265 1.13 16.42 4.23
C ASN A 265 1.77 17.28 5.34
N GLY A 266 2.25 16.66 6.43
CA GLY A 266 2.85 17.37 7.58
C GLY A 266 1.85 18.06 8.52
N GLU A 267 0.55 17.77 8.37
CA GLU A 267 -0.54 18.25 9.23
C GLU A 267 -1.22 17.06 9.90
N ALA A 268 -1.72 17.24 11.13
CA ALA A 268 -2.51 16.22 11.81
C ALA A 268 -3.95 16.18 11.28
N ASN A 269 -4.48 14.99 10.99
CA ASN A 269 -5.77 14.80 10.32
C ASN A 269 -6.99 14.95 11.26
N ILE A 270 -6.97 15.96 12.14
CA ILE A 270 -7.94 16.09 13.25
C ILE A 270 -9.30 16.69 12.83
N LEU A 271 -9.38 17.35 11.67
CA LEU A 271 -10.61 17.96 11.21
C LEU A 271 -11.66 16.88 10.92
N GLY A 272 -12.86 17.02 11.49
CA GLY A 272 -13.93 16.04 11.33
C GLY A 272 -13.60 14.64 11.86
N TRP A 273 -12.62 14.51 12.76
CA TRP A 273 -12.17 13.21 13.27
C TRP A 273 -13.30 12.44 13.96
N ASN A 274 -13.53 11.20 13.52
CA ASN A 274 -14.52 10.29 14.08
C ASN A 274 -13.87 8.93 14.39
N GLY A 275 -13.95 8.47 15.65
CA GLY A 275 -13.47 7.15 16.05
C GLY A 275 -14.24 6.03 15.36
N THR A 276 -13.54 5.04 14.82
CA THR A 276 -14.10 3.91 14.06
C THR A 276 -13.79 2.54 14.68
N SER A 277 -12.77 2.46 15.54
CA SER A 277 -12.50 1.30 16.40
C SER A 277 -12.03 1.76 17.78
N ALA A 278 -11.56 0.84 18.63
CA ALA A 278 -10.91 1.19 19.89
C ALA A 278 -9.61 2.00 19.73
N ASN A 279 -8.90 1.86 18.59
CA ASN A 279 -7.56 2.42 18.37
C ASN A 279 -7.44 3.30 17.10
N SER A 280 -8.49 3.36 16.28
CA SER A 280 -8.52 4.10 15.01
C SER A 280 -9.75 5.00 14.88
N GLY A 281 -9.65 5.95 13.97
CA GLY A 281 -10.72 6.82 13.53
C GLY A 281 -10.46 7.27 12.10
N VAL A 282 -11.30 8.15 11.56
CA VAL A 282 -11.11 8.76 10.24
C VAL A 282 -11.22 10.28 10.33
N GLY A 283 -10.28 10.98 9.71
CA GLY A 283 -10.30 12.44 9.56
C GLY A 283 -10.96 12.90 8.27
N GLN A 284 -10.99 14.21 8.04
CA GLN A 284 -11.53 14.83 6.83
C GLN A 284 -10.72 14.45 5.59
N TYR A 285 -9.39 14.43 5.69
CA TYR A 285 -8.50 14.19 4.56
C TYR A 285 -8.14 12.71 4.42
N GLY A 286 -7.80 12.31 3.19
CA GLY A 286 -7.18 11.02 2.89
C GLY A 286 -5.92 11.18 2.03
N SER A 287 -5.19 10.08 1.81
CA SER A 287 -3.88 10.08 1.13
C SER A 287 -3.85 9.09 -0.03
N CYS A 288 -3.96 9.58 -1.27
CA CYS A 288 -4.08 8.77 -2.48
C CYS A 288 -2.74 8.62 -3.22
N CYS A 289 -2.43 7.43 -3.74
CA CYS A 289 -1.40 7.23 -4.77
C CYS A 289 -1.56 5.87 -5.49
N ASN A 290 -0.85 5.67 -6.60
CA ASN A 290 -0.88 4.38 -7.32
C ASN A 290 -0.37 3.24 -6.43
N GLU A 291 -0.99 2.07 -6.56
CA GLU A 291 -0.73 0.90 -5.74
C GLU A 291 -0.64 -0.37 -6.59
N MET A 292 0.22 -1.31 -6.19
CA MET A 292 0.31 -2.65 -6.79
C MET A 292 0.36 -3.69 -5.69
N ASP A 293 -0.75 -4.36 -5.49
CA ASP A 293 -0.90 -5.49 -4.60
C ASP A 293 -0.31 -6.73 -5.24
N VAL A 294 0.99 -6.93 -5.01
CA VAL A 294 1.68 -8.14 -5.44
C VAL A 294 1.09 -9.36 -4.74
N TRP A 295 0.64 -9.19 -3.50
CA TRP A 295 0.15 -10.26 -2.67
C TRP A 295 -0.78 -9.74 -1.60
N GLU A 296 -2.04 -10.17 -1.66
CA GLU A 296 -2.97 -10.10 -0.54
C GLU A 296 -3.52 -11.49 -0.33
N ALA A 297 -3.31 -12.06 0.86
CA ALA A 297 -3.64 -13.45 1.08
C ALA A 297 -3.71 -13.87 2.56
N ASN A 298 -4.34 -15.02 2.74
CA ASN A 298 -4.16 -15.90 3.89
C ASN A 298 -3.98 -17.34 3.41
N SER A 299 -4.13 -18.33 4.29
CA SER A 299 -4.05 -19.75 3.90
C SER A 299 -5.19 -20.21 2.99
N ILE A 300 -6.25 -19.40 2.83
CA ILE A 300 -7.48 -19.75 2.11
C ILE A 300 -7.47 -19.17 0.70
N SER A 301 -7.40 -17.86 0.57
CA SER A 301 -7.41 -17.14 -0.71
C SER A 301 -6.20 -16.24 -0.89
N ALA A 302 -5.90 -15.93 -2.15
CA ALA A 302 -4.85 -15.02 -2.55
C ALA A 302 -5.27 -14.24 -3.80
N ALA A 303 -5.03 -12.93 -3.78
CA ALA A 303 -5.20 -12.02 -4.90
C ALA A 303 -3.86 -11.37 -5.29
N TYR A 304 -3.81 -10.84 -6.51
CA TYR A 304 -2.85 -9.81 -6.89
C TYR A 304 -3.52 -8.81 -7.82
N THR A 305 -3.27 -7.53 -7.62
CA THR A 305 -4.14 -6.46 -8.11
C THR A 305 -3.36 -5.17 -8.39
N PRO A 306 -3.31 -4.66 -9.63
CA PRO A 306 -2.89 -3.28 -9.90
C PRO A 306 -4.04 -2.30 -9.66
N HIS A 307 -3.74 -1.20 -8.98
CA HIS A 307 -4.67 -0.13 -8.63
C HIS A 307 -4.14 1.24 -9.12
N PRO A 308 -4.46 1.62 -10.37
CA PRO A 308 -4.00 2.88 -10.94
C PRO A 308 -4.77 4.08 -10.41
N CYS A 309 -4.08 5.22 -10.34
CA CYS A 309 -4.62 6.52 -10.00
C CYS A 309 -4.22 7.57 -11.03
N THR A 310 -5.04 8.61 -11.21
CA THR A 310 -4.75 9.73 -12.12
C THR A 310 -3.74 10.73 -11.56
N VAL A 311 -3.36 10.59 -10.27
CA VAL A 311 -2.27 11.34 -9.64
C VAL A 311 -0.93 10.66 -9.91
N THR A 312 0.17 11.41 -9.80
CA THR A 312 1.53 10.94 -10.10
C THR A 312 2.51 10.96 -8.93
N ASP A 313 2.05 11.45 -7.77
CA ASP A 313 2.74 11.45 -6.49
C ASP A 313 1.67 11.22 -5.40
N GLN A 314 2.10 10.94 -4.16
CA GLN A 314 1.22 11.01 -2.99
C GLN A 314 0.43 12.33 -2.98
N THR A 315 -0.90 12.22 -2.90
CA THR A 315 -1.82 13.35 -3.04
C THR A 315 -2.90 13.33 -1.95
N ARG A 316 -3.01 14.42 -1.20
CA ARG A 316 -4.08 14.59 -0.20
C ARG A 316 -5.42 14.87 -0.89
N CYS A 317 -6.43 14.08 -0.57
CA CYS A 317 -7.81 14.22 -1.05
C CYS A 317 -8.75 14.79 0.01
N ASN A 318 -9.95 15.22 -0.40
CA ASN A 318 -11.06 15.58 0.48
C ASN A 318 -12.40 15.20 -0.17
N GLY A 319 -13.40 14.82 0.63
CA GLY A 319 -14.75 14.52 0.12
C GLY A 319 -14.75 13.39 -0.92
N THR A 320 -15.41 13.62 -2.06
CA THR A 320 -15.54 12.64 -3.16
C THR A 320 -14.21 12.27 -3.81
N ASP A 321 -13.19 13.12 -3.69
CA ASP A 321 -11.86 12.83 -4.24
C ASP A 321 -11.24 11.59 -3.59
N CYS A 322 -11.57 11.35 -2.31
CA CYS A 322 -11.12 10.20 -1.52
C CYS A 322 -11.91 8.90 -1.75
N THR A 323 -13.02 8.93 -2.51
CA THR A 323 -13.85 7.71 -2.71
C THR A 323 -13.78 7.18 -4.13
N SER A 324 -13.60 8.06 -5.12
CA SER A 324 -13.55 7.67 -6.53
C SER A 324 -12.93 8.73 -7.46
N GLY A 325 -12.45 9.85 -6.93
CA GLY A 325 -11.88 10.95 -7.72
C GLY A 325 -10.53 10.58 -8.33
N PHE A 326 -9.53 10.27 -7.51
CA PHE A 326 -8.16 10.03 -7.99
C PHE A 326 -7.86 8.57 -8.35
N CYS A 327 -8.26 7.62 -7.51
CA CYS A 327 -7.82 6.23 -7.60
C CYS A 327 -8.90 5.25 -8.03
N ASP A 328 -8.46 4.05 -8.43
CA ASP A 328 -9.30 2.88 -8.59
C ASP A 328 -9.25 2.02 -7.32
N PRO A 329 -10.22 2.13 -6.39
CA PRO A 329 -10.24 1.33 -5.17
C PRO A 329 -10.56 -0.15 -5.42
N ALA A 330 -11.10 -0.52 -6.60
CA ALA A 330 -11.51 -1.89 -6.90
C ALA A 330 -10.45 -2.70 -7.68
N GLY A 331 -9.49 -2.03 -8.31
CA GLY A 331 -8.37 -2.62 -9.03
C GLY A 331 -8.77 -3.53 -10.21
N CYS A 332 -7.79 -4.24 -10.77
CA CYS A 332 -8.02 -5.36 -11.70
C CYS A 332 -7.49 -6.67 -11.11
N ASP A 333 -8.31 -7.31 -10.28
CA ASP A 333 -7.89 -8.42 -9.42
C ASP A 333 -7.73 -9.75 -10.17
N PHE A 334 -6.77 -10.56 -9.70
CA PHE A 334 -6.66 -11.97 -10.04
C PHE A 334 -6.61 -12.83 -8.77
N ASN A 335 -7.79 -13.28 -8.31
CA ASN A 335 -7.95 -14.38 -7.35
C ASN A 335 -8.30 -15.67 -8.12
N SER A 336 -7.53 -16.74 -7.94
CA SER A 336 -7.71 -18.02 -8.66
C SER A 336 -9.07 -18.68 -8.41
N TYR A 337 -9.59 -18.56 -7.19
CA TYR A 337 -10.87 -19.13 -6.79
C TYR A 337 -12.02 -18.30 -7.38
N ARG A 338 -11.96 -16.96 -7.26
CA ARG A 338 -12.88 -16.00 -7.89
C ARG A 338 -12.95 -16.18 -9.42
N LEU A 339 -11.85 -16.59 -10.05
CA LEU A 339 -11.73 -16.88 -11.48
C LEU A 339 -12.06 -18.35 -11.85
N GLY A 340 -12.72 -19.09 -10.95
CA GLY A 340 -13.34 -20.39 -11.25
C GLY A 340 -12.42 -21.61 -11.12
N ASN A 341 -11.24 -21.47 -10.50
CA ASN A 341 -10.35 -22.58 -10.19
C ASN A 341 -10.19 -22.77 -8.66
N THR A 342 -11.16 -23.48 -8.09
CA THR A 342 -11.35 -23.62 -6.64
C THR A 342 -10.39 -24.61 -5.97
N THR A 343 -9.59 -25.35 -6.73
CA THR A 343 -8.62 -26.36 -6.24
C THR A 343 -7.16 -25.99 -6.56
N TYR A 344 -6.91 -24.70 -6.84
CA TYR A 344 -5.58 -24.21 -7.19
C TYR A 344 -4.79 -23.72 -5.98
N TYR A 345 -5.41 -22.94 -5.08
CA TYR A 345 -4.76 -22.32 -3.93
C TYR A 345 -5.56 -22.59 -2.65
N GLY A 346 -4.86 -23.08 -1.63
CA GLY A 346 -5.47 -23.39 -0.33
C GLY A 346 -4.78 -24.55 0.40
N PRO A 347 -5.31 -24.95 1.58
CA PRO A 347 -4.69 -25.96 2.43
C PRO A 347 -4.83 -27.36 1.81
N GLY A 348 -3.75 -27.86 1.20
CA GLY A 348 -3.72 -29.16 0.52
C GLY A 348 -3.89 -29.10 -1.01
N GLU A 349 -4.14 -27.90 -1.56
CA GLU A 349 -4.36 -27.68 -2.99
C GLU A 349 -3.04 -27.68 -3.80
N ILE A 350 -3.10 -27.39 -5.11
CA ILE A 350 -1.92 -27.35 -6.01
C ILE A 350 -0.83 -26.42 -5.45
N VAL A 351 -1.19 -25.20 -5.07
CA VAL A 351 -0.39 -24.30 -4.23
C VAL A 351 -0.79 -24.53 -2.78
N ASN A 352 -0.19 -25.55 -2.17
CA ASN A 352 -0.54 -26.04 -0.85
C ASN A 352 -0.05 -25.10 0.27
N THR A 353 -0.97 -24.32 0.82
CA THR A 353 -0.71 -23.29 1.86
C THR A 353 -0.34 -23.83 3.24
N ASN A 354 -0.37 -25.16 3.45
CA ASN A 354 0.22 -25.77 4.65
C ASN A 354 1.77 -25.78 4.62
N ASN A 355 2.37 -25.39 3.50
CA ASN A 355 3.82 -25.28 3.35
C ASN A 355 4.20 -23.83 3.03
N LYS A 356 5.43 -23.47 3.38
CA LYS A 356 6.10 -22.30 2.80
C LYS A 356 6.31 -22.50 1.29
N PHE A 357 6.05 -21.48 0.48
CA PHE A 357 6.26 -21.49 -0.99
C PHE A 357 6.83 -20.16 -1.50
N THR A 358 7.36 -20.17 -2.72
CA THR A 358 7.83 -18.96 -3.43
C THR A 358 6.73 -18.40 -4.32
N VAL A 359 6.61 -17.08 -4.39
CA VAL A 359 5.75 -16.30 -5.27
C VAL A 359 6.64 -15.42 -6.16
N VAL A 360 6.53 -15.59 -7.47
CA VAL A 360 7.19 -14.77 -8.50
C VAL A 360 6.13 -13.93 -9.20
N THR A 361 6.35 -12.62 -9.32
CA THR A 361 5.51 -11.71 -10.09
C THR A 361 6.34 -10.96 -11.12
N GLN A 362 5.97 -11.02 -12.39
CA GLN A 362 6.72 -10.42 -13.49
C GLN A 362 5.91 -9.28 -14.10
N PHE A 363 6.55 -8.14 -14.37
CA PHE A 363 5.92 -6.92 -14.89
C PHE A 363 6.42 -6.64 -16.31
N LEU A 364 5.78 -7.26 -17.30
CA LEU A 364 6.26 -7.25 -18.68
C LEU A 364 5.79 -6.00 -19.41
N THR A 365 6.69 -5.41 -20.19
CA THR A 365 6.41 -4.27 -21.06
C THR A 365 6.22 -4.71 -22.51
N ALA A 366 5.43 -3.95 -23.27
CA ALA A 366 5.02 -4.30 -24.63
C ALA A 366 6.18 -4.48 -25.63
N ASP A 367 7.33 -3.85 -25.37
CA ASP A 367 8.55 -3.94 -26.18
C ASP A 367 9.70 -4.71 -25.51
N GLY A 368 9.50 -5.23 -24.30
CA GLY A 368 10.54 -5.92 -23.52
C GLY A 368 11.66 -5.01 -23.01
N THR A 369 11.42 -3.72 -22.86
CA THR A 369 12.37 -2.73 -22.30
C THR A 369 11.87 -2.14 -20.98
N SER A 370 12.76 -1.65 -20.12
CA SER A 370 12.39 -0.94 -18.87
C SER A 370 11.78 0.46 -19.10
N THR A 371 11.61 0.87 -20.36
CA THR A 371 10.96 2.14 -20.75
C THR A 371 9.65 1.95 -21.50
N GLY A 372 9.30 0.70 -21.84
CA GLY A 372 8.06 0.37 -22.54
C GLY A 372 6.84 0.44 -21.62
N THR A 373 5.67 0.55 -22.23
CA THR A 373 4.39 0.48 -21.52
C THR A 373 4.20 -0.90 -20.89
N LEU A 374 3.88 -0.96 -19.58
CA LEU A 374 3.46 -2.20 -18.91
C LEU A 374 2.24 -2.79 -19.63
N SER A 375 2.32 -4.06 -20.02
CA SER A 375 1.30 -4.73 -20.84
C SER A 375 0.77 -6.03 -20.23
N GLU A 376 1.55 -6.68 -19.36
CA GLU A 376 1.16 -7.94 -18.74
C GLU A 376 1.78 -8.11 -17.36
N ILE A 377 0.99 -8.54 -16.37
CA ILE A 377 1.48 -8.96 -15.05
C ILE A 377 1.30 -10.47 -14.93
N ARG A 378 2.41 -11.22 -14.84
CA ARG A 378 2.41 -12.68 -14.70
C ARG A 378 2.68 -13.12 -13.27
N ARG A 379 2.14 -14.29 -12.92
CA ARG A 379 2.33 -14.97 -11.64
C ARG A 379 2.87 -16.39 -11.85
N ILE A 380 3.86 -16.78 -11.06
CA ILE A 380 4.38 -18.14 -10.98
C ILE A 380 4.58 -18.47 -9.49
N TYR A 381 4.34 -19.71 -9.09
CA TYR A 381 4.63 -20.22 -7.76
C TYR A 381 5.72 -21.28 -7.81
N VAL A 382 6.49 -21.43 -6.73
CA VAL A 382 7.40 -22.58 -6.55
C VAL A 382 7.10 -23.25 -5.22
N VAL A 383 6.59 -24.49 -5.27
CA VAL A 383 6.23 -25.27 -4.09
C VAL A 383 7.13 -26.51 -4.04
N ASN A 384 7.90 -26.69 -2.97
CA ASN A 384 8.84 -27.81 -2.83
C ASN A 384 9.79 -27.99 -4.04
N GLY A 385 10.21 -26.89 -4.66
CA GLY A 385 11.07 -26.88 -5.86
C GLY A 385 10.35 -27.13 -7.19
N VAL A 386 9.04 -27.40 -7.18
CA VAL A 386 8.23 -27.56 -8.40
C VAL A 386 7.71 -26.19 -8.85
N VAL A 387 8.02 -25.81 -10.09
CA VAL A 387 7.50 -24.59 -10.72
C VAL A 387 6.05 -24.81 -11.16
N ILE A 388 5.14 -23.96 -10.68
CA ILE A 388 3.70 -24.01 -10.94
C ILE A 388 3.29 -22.70 -11.61
N GLN A 389 2.80 -22.78 -12.85
CA GLN A 389 2.23 -21.61 -13.53
C GLN A 389 0.91 -21.20 -12.87
N ASN A 390 0.58 -19.91 -12.88
CA ASN A 390 -0.69 -19.42 -12.35
C ASN A 390 -1.90 -20.13 -12.99
N SER A 391 -3.01 -20.21 -12.25
CA SER A 391 -4.24 -20.86 -12.70
C SER A 391 -4.78 -20.23 -13.98
N ALA A 392 -5.33 -21.06 -14.88
CA ALA A 392 -6.08 -20.55 -16.02
C ALA A 392 -7.47 -20.07 -15.57
N VAL A 393 -7.93 -18.95 -16.14
CA VAL A 393 -9.29 -18.44 -15.95
C VAL A 393 -10.33 -19.44 -16.45
N ASN A 394 -11.38 -19.67 -15.65
CA ASN A 394 -12.47 -20.60 -15.91
C ASN A 394 -13.85 -19.92 -15.74
N ILE A 395 -14.00 -18.70 -16.26
CA ILE A 395 -15.24 -17.91 -16.23
C ILE A 395 -15.70 -17.63 -17.67
N PRO A 396 -16.96 -17.94 -18.05
CA PRO A 396 -17.50 -17.59 -19.35
C PRO A 396 -17.44 -16.09 -19.63
N GLY A 397 -16.93 -15.71 -20.80
CA GLY A 397 -16.81 -14.31 -21.24
C GLY A 397 -15.46 -13.65 -20.94
N ILE A 398 -14.61 -14.25 -20.09
CA ILE A 398 -13.23 -13.80 -19.86
C ILE A 398 -12.28 -14.60 -20.78
N PRO A 399 -11.27 -13.97 -21.43
CA PRO A 399 -10.26 -14.69 -22.21
C PRO A 399 -9.53 -15.78 -21.40
N VAL A 400 -9.33 -16.94 -22.03
CA VAL A 400 -8.52 -18.01 -21.43
C VAL A 400 -7.06 -17.56 -21.36
N GLY A 401 -6.54 -17.44 -20.14
CA GLY A 401 -5.19 -17.00 -19.82
C GLY A 401 -4.94 -17.12 -18.32
N ASN A 402 -3.76 -16.73 -17.86
CA ASN A 402 -3.36 -16.81 -16.43
C ASN A 402 -2.57 -15.58 -15.94
N SER A 403 -2.75 -14.44 -16.59
CA SER A 403 -2.05 -13.18 -16.32
C SER A 403 -2.99 -11.99 -16.48
N ILE A 404 -2.64 -10.88 -15.81
CA ILE A 404 -3.40 -9.62 -15.92
C ILE A 404 -2.94 -8.86 -17.16
N THR A 405 -3.91 -8.46 -17.98
CA THR A 405 -3.77 -7.59 -19.16
C THR A 405 -4.97 -6.66 -19.22
N ASP A 406 -4.90 -5.50 -19.87
CA ASP A 406 -6.07 -4.59 -19.99
C ASP A 406 -7.29 -5.28 -20.66
N ALA A 407 -7.04 -6.26 -21.54
CA ALA A 407 -8.05 -7.10 -22.17
C ALA A 407 -8.71 -8.07 -21.17
N PHE A 408 -7.93 -8.71 -20.31
CA PHE A 408 -8.44 -9.50 -19.18
C PHE A 408 -9.28 -8.61 -18.26
N CYS A 409 -8.77 -7.46 -17.82
CA CYS A 409 -9.47 -6.53 -16.93
C CYS A 409 -10.82 -6.10 -17.50
N THR A 410 -10.85 -5.70 -18.77
CA THR A 410 -12.09 -5.27 -19.44
C THR A 410 -13.13 -6.39 -19.50
N ALA A 411 -12.71 -7.61 -19.82
CA ALA A 411 -13.60 -8.76 -19.90
C ALA A 411 -14.06 -9.24 -18.50
N GLN A 412 -13.18 -9.22 -17.51
CA GLN A 412 -13.46 -9.59 -16.12
C GLN A 412 -14.50 -8.64 -15.49
N LYS A 413 -14.28 -7.32 -15.56
CA LYS A 413 -15.26 -6.33 -15.06
C LYS A 413 -16.60 -6.47 -15.77
N THR A 414 -16.60 -6.73 -17.08
CA THR A 414 -17.85 -6.99 -17.84
C THR A 414 -18.56 -8.28 -17.38
N ALA A 415 -17.82 -9.37 -17.20
CA ALA A 415 -18.37 -10.67 -16.80
C ALA A 415 -18.92 -10.68 -15.36
N PHE A 416 -18.30 -9.90 -14.46
CA PHE A 416 -18.73 -9.74 -13.07
C PHE A 416 -19.72 -8.59 -12.85
N ASN A 417 -20.06 -7.84 -13.92
CA ASN A 417 -20.91 -6.65 -13.87
C ASN A 417 -20.36 -5.54 -12.92
N ASP A 418 -19.04 -5.49 -12.80
CA ASP A 418 -18.29 -4.46 -12.08
C ASP A 418 -18.06 -3.24 -12.99
N THR A 419 -18.01 -2.03 -12.41
CA THR A 419 -17.59 -0.85 -13.16
C THR A 419 -16.08 -0.91 -13.43
N ASN A 420 -15.66 -0.73 -14.68
CA ASN A 420 -14.25 -0.72 -15.05
C ASN A 420 -13.56 0.62 -14.72
N THR A 421 -13.45 0.92 -13.43
CA THR A 421 -12.70 2.06 -12.88
C THR A 421 -11.21 1.97 -13.24
N PHE A 422 -10.64 0.77 -13.22
CA PHE A 422 -9.27 0.46 -13.65
C PHE A 422 -8.89 1.13 -14.98
N ALA A 423 -9.64 0.84 -16.05
CA ALA A 423 -9.39 1.44 -17.35
C ALA A 423 -9.63 2.97 -17.34
N ALA A 424 -10.61 3.45 -16.58
CA ALA A 424 -10.89 4.89 -16.43
C ALA A 424 -9.81 5.67 -15.67
N LYS A 425 -8.96 5.00 -14.88
CA LYS A 425 -7.79 5.59 -14.20
C LYS A 425 -6.47 5.37 -14.93
N GLY A 426 -6.50 4.76 -16.13
CA GLY A 426 -5.33 4.59 -17.00
C GLY A 426 -4.82 3.16 -17.15
N GLY A 427 -5.46 2.18 -16.49
CA GLY A 427 -5.15 0.76 -16.61
C GLY A 427 -3.68 0.41 -16.35
N LEU A 428 -3.16 -0.62 -17.02
CA LEU A 428 -1.75 -1.00 -16.89
C LEU A 428 -0.79 0.08 -17.36
N THR A 429 -1.20 0.96 -18.28
CA THR A 429 -0.37 2.10 -18.70
C THR A 429 -0.13 3.08 -17.54
N GLY A 430 -1.16 3.43 -16.78
CA GLY A 430 -1.04 4.27 -15.59
C GLY A 430 -0.17 3.61 -14.51
N GLN A 431 -0.44 2.33 -14.23
CA GLN A 431 0.34 1.53 -13.27
C GLN A 431 1.83 1.48 -13.62
N GLY A 432 2.15 1.23 -14.89
CA GLY A 432 3.53 1.17 -15.38
C GLY A 432 4.26 2.51 -15.25
N GLN A 433 3.55 3.64 -15.41
CA GLN A 433 4.14 4.96 -15.20
C GLN A 433 4.49 5.20 -13.73
N ALA A 434 3.72 4.67 -12.77
CA ALA A 434 4.06 4.74 -11.35
C ALA A 434 5.33 3.92 -11.04
N PHE A 435 5.45 2.71 -11.58
CA PHE A 435 6.69 1.93 -11.47
C PHE A 435 7.90 2.68 -12.04
N GLY A 436 7.74 3.37 -13.18
CA GLY A 436 8.80 4.18 -13.78
C GLY A 436 9.20 5.44 -12.98
N ARG A 437 8.31 5.98 -12.12
CA ARG A 437 8.63 7.04 -11.16
C ARG A 437 9.29 6.50 -9.88
N GLY A 438 8.92 5.28 -9.50
CA GLY A 438 9.47 4.53 -8.37
C GLY A 438 8.43 4.35 -7.26
N VAL A 439 8.36 3.14 -6.72
CA VAL A 439 7.41 2.75 -5.66
C VAL A 439 8.11 2.16 -4.45
N VAL A 440 7.50 2.28 -3.26
CA VAL A 440 8.02 1.77 -1.99
C VAL A 440 7.42 0.40 -1.68
N LEU A 441 8.27 -0.56 -1.29
CA LEU A 441 7.80 -1.88 -0.85
C LEU A 441 7.18 -1.79 0.56
N VAL A 442 5.96 -2.27 0.68
CA VAL A 442 5.16 -2.35 1.90
C VAL A 442 4.91 -3.81 2.27
N LEU A 443 5.00 -4.13 3.57
CA LEU A 443 4.63 -5.44 4.12
C LEU A 443 3.72 -5.23 5.33
N SER A 444 2.58 -5.92 5.40
CA SER A 444 1.63 -5.75 6.49
C SER A 444 0.95 -7.06 6.92
N ILE A 445 0.33 -7.01 8.10
CA ILE A 445 -0.66 -7.99 8.55
C ILE A 445 -1.82 -7.24 9.21
N TRP A 446 -3.05 -7.53 8.78
CA TRP A 446 -4.22 -6.75 9.19
C TRP A 446 -5.53 -7.55 9.12
N ASP A 447 -6.54 -7.05 9.83
CA ASP A 447 -7.95 -7.42 9.76
C ASP A 447 -8.79 -6.23 9.29
N ASP A 448 -9.91 -6.53 8.63
CA ASP A 448 -10.72 -5.54 7.93
C ASP A 448 -11.99 -5.18 8.72
N TYR A 449 -11.96 -4.01 9.36
CA TYR A 449 -13.09 -3.46 10.12
C TYR A 449 -14.27 -2.97 9.26
N ALA A 450 -14.12 -2.88 7.94
CA ALA A 450 -15.16 -2.39 7.03
C ALA A 450 -15.94 -3.53 6.36
N ALA A 451 -15.24 -4.55 5.83
CA ALA A 451 -15.84 -5.66 5.09
C ALA A 451 -15.42 -7.06 5.59
N ASN A 452 -14.73 -7.17 6.73
CA ASN A 452 -14.31 -8.43 7.37
C ASN A 452 -13.47 -9.36 6.48
N MET A 453 -12.75 -8.81 5.50
CA MET A 453 -11.93 -9.54 4.52
C MET A 453 -12.74 -10.41 3.53
N LEU A 454 -14.07 -10.29 3.55
CA LEU A 454 -14.97 -11.14 2.75
C LEU A 454 -14.77 -10.99 1.24
N TRP A 455 -14.24 -9.84 0.80
CA TRP A 455 -13.87 -9.57 -0.59
C TRP A 455 -12.65 -10.38 -1.07
N LEU A 456 -11.84 -10.91 -0.15
CA LEU A 456 -10.66 -11.74 -0.44
C LEU A 456 -10.98 -13.25 -0.33
N ASP A 457 -11.68 -13.67 0.73
CA ASP A 457 -11.81 -15.09 1.11
C ASP A 457 -13.25 -15.62 1.27
N SER A 458 -14.27 -14.89 0.78
CA SER A 458 -15.68 -15.23 0.98
C SER A 458 -16.63 -14.68 -0.11
N ASP A 459 -17.94 -14.81 0.15
CA ASP A 459 -19.01 -14.25 -0.67
C ASP A 459 -19.07 -12.72 -0.50
N TYR A 460 -18.76 -11.98 -1.56
CA TYR A 460 -18.84 -10.52 -1.58
C TYR A 460 -19.30 -9.98 -2.94
N PRO A 461 -20.13 -8.92 -3.00
CA PRO A 461 -20.82 -8.25 -1.88
C PRO A 461 -21.89 -9.11 -1.20
N THR A 462 -21.99 -9.01 0.12
CA THR A 462 -22.90 -9.83 0.97
C THR A 462 -24.40 -9.58 0.76
N ASN A 463 -24.76 -8.53 0.02
CA ASN A 463 -26.14 -8.24 -0.39
C ASN A 463 -26.53 -8.85 -1.74
N LEU A 464 -25.63 -9.60 -2.39
CA LEU A 464 -25.87 -10.36 -3.61
C LEU A 464 -25.83 -11.89 -3.31
N PRO A 465 -26.44 -12.74 -4.15
CA PRO A 465 -26.33 -14.19 -3.99
C PRO A 465 -24.89 -14.68 -4.21
N ALA A 466 -24.48 -15.74 -3.50
CA ALA A 466 -23.21 -16.46 -3.73
C ALA A 466 -23.02 -16.99 -5.18
N THR A 467 -24.09 -17.06 -5.96
CA THR A 467 -24.06 -17.40 -7.40
C THR A 467 -23.86 -16.18 -8.31
N ASN A 468 -23.64 -14.98 -7.76
CA ASN A 468 -23.32 -13.79 -8.54
C ASN A 468 -21.95 -13.97 -9.21
N PRO A 469 -21.80 -13.67 -10.52
CA PRO A 469 -20.50 -13.73 -11.18
C PRO A 469 -19.46 -12.89 -10.44
N GLY A 470 -18.37 -13.52 -10.01
CA GLY A 470 -17.30 -12.85 -9.25
C GLY A 470 -17.47 -12.83 -7.73
N ALA A 471 -18.45 -13.53 -7.14
CA ALA A 471 -18.35 -13.94 -5.74
C ALA A 471 -17.40 -15.15 -5.61
N GLU A 472 -16.68 -15.29 -4.48
CA GLU A 472 -15.98 -16.53 -4.11
C GLU A 472 -16.95 -17.41 -3.30
N PRO A 473 -17.58 -18.45 -3.90
CA PRO A 473 -18.58 -19.26 -3.20
C PRO A 473 -18.00 -20.02 -1.99
N PRO A 474 -18.80 -20.31 -0.95
CA PRO A 474 -18.34 -20.90 0.30
C PRO A 474 -17.49 -22.16 0.14
N ARG A 475 -16.34 -22.22 0.81
CA ARG A 475 -15.43 -23.37 0.74
C ARG A 475 -15.96 -24.56 1.56
N PRO A 476 -16.40 -25.68 0.95
CA PRO A 476 -17.13 -26.73 1.70
C PRO A 476 -16.27 -27.65 2.57
N HIS A 477 -14.93 -27.53 2.49
CA HIS A 477 -14.00 -28.57 2.95
C HIS A 477 -13.00 -28.14 4.02
N LEU A 478 -13.05 -26.88 4.45
CA LEU A 478 -12.22 -26.42 5.55
C LEU A 478 -12.96 -26.69 6.87
N PRO A 479 -12.40 -27.48 7.81
CA PRO A 479 -12.97 -27.53 9.15
C PRO A 479 -12.89 -26.14 9.75
N ALA A 480 -13.93 -25.70 10.45
CA ALA A 480 -13.90 -24.47 11.24
C ALA A 480 -12.79 -24.59 12.31
N GLN A 481 -11.58 -24.16 11.97
CA GLN A 481 -10.45 -24.21 12.87
C GLN A 481 -10.61 -23.12 13.91
N GLY A 482 -11.36 -23.42 14.97
CA GLY A 482 -11.44 -22.66 16.21
C GLY A 482 -10.14 -22.67 17.01
N ARG A 483 -9.00 -22.57 16.32
CA ARG A 483 -7.69 -22.28 16.88
C ARG A 483 -7.44 -20.80 16.66
N LEU A 484 -7.27 -20.05 17.74
CA LEU A 484 -6.62 -18.75 17.68
C LEU A 484 -5.34 -18.92 16.84
N PRO A 485 -5.16 -18.21 15.72
CA PRO A 485 -3.99 -18.40 14.89
C PRO A 485 -2.74 -18.09 15.72
N ALA A 486 -1.72 -18.94 15.60
CA ALA A 486 -0.34 -18.53 15.90
C ALA A 486 0.10 -17.70 14.68
N PRO A 487 0.01 -16.36 14.73
CA PRO A 487 0.04 -15.57 13.51
C PRO A 487 1.49 -15.25 13.20
N LEU A 488 2.02 -15.89 12.17
CA LEU A 488 3.36 -15.68 11.66
C LEU A 488 3.25 -15.51 10.15
N ALA A 489 3.02 -14.29 9.68
CA ALA A 489 3.32 -13.98 8.28
C ALA A 489 4.85 -13.92 8.16
N GLN A 490 5.46 -14.99 7.64
CA GLN A 490 6.89 -14.99 7.32
C GLN A 490 7.11 -14.74 5.84
N SER A 491 7.47 -13.51 5.48
CA SER A 491 8.02 -13.23 4.15
C SER A 491 9.53 -13.41 4.17
N ARG A 492 10.08 -14.02 3.11
CA ARG A 492 11.51 -13.93 2.80
C ARG A 492 11.72 -13.32 1.43
N LEU A 493 12.77 -12.52 1.29
CA LEU A 493 13.26 -12.11 -0.03
C LEU A 493 14.34 -13.14 -0.44
N PRO A 494 14.05 -14.05 -1.40
CA PRO A 494 14.82 -15.28 -1.59
C PRO A 494 16.14 -15.04 -2.32
N ALA A 495 17.05 -16.00 -2.12
CA ALA A 495 18.06 -16.32 -3.12
C ALA A 495 17.43 -17.31 -4.13
N PRO A 496 17.77 -17.24 -5.43
CA PRO A 496 17.08 -18.01 -6.47
C PRO A 496 17.29 -19.52 -6.31
N PRO A 497 16.32 -20.35 -6.74
CA PRO A 497 16.46 -21.80 -6.73
C PRO A 497 17.62 -22.24 -7.63
N ALA A 498 18.45 -23.16 -7.11
CA ALA A 498 19.55 -23.72 -7.86
C ALA A 498 19.07 -24.52 -9.08
N GLN A 499 19.25 -23.94 -10.27
CA GLN A 499 19.16 -24.60 -11.57
C GLN A 499 17.80 -25.25 -11.96
N SER A 500 16.79 -24.41 -12.20
CA SER A 500 15.87 -24.67 -13.32
C SER A 500 16.02 -23.54 -14.34
N ARG A 501 16.67 -23.81 -15.48
CA ARG A 501 16.83 -22.83 -16.56
C ARG A 501 15.48 -22.57 -17.21
N LEU A 502 14.76 -21.54 -16.77
CA LEU A 502 13.75 -20.90 -17.60
C LEU A 502 14.46 -20.36 -18.85
N PRO A 503 13.93 -20.57 -20.07
CA PRO A 503 14.52 -20.00 -21.26
C PRO A 503 14.46 -18.47 -21.19
N PRO A 504 15.45 -17.74 -21.76
CA PRO A 504 15.37 -16.29 -21.83
C PRO A 504 14.12 -15.85 -22.59
N LEU A 505 13.58 -14.68 -22.22
CA LEU A 505 12.44 -14.03 -22.87
C LEU A 505 12.64 -14.02 -24.39
N LEU A 506 11.84 -14.82 -25.10
CA LEU A 506 11.91 -14.92 -26.55
C LEU A 506 11.36 -13.65 -27.17
N ALA A 507 12.25 -12.88 -27.81
CA ALA A 507 11.85 -11.87 -28.78
C ALA A 507 10.97 -12.50 -29.88
N PRO A 508 10.02 -11.75 -30.47
CA PRO A 508 9.11 -12.31 -31.47
C PRO A 508 9.90 -12.79 -32.70
N ALA A 509 9.89 -14.11 -32.91
CA ALA A 509 10.54 -14.72 -34.07
C ALA A 509 9.83 -14.29 -35.36
N PRO A 510 10.56 -13.86 -36.40
CA PRO A 510 9.95 -13.51 -37.68
C PRO A 510 9.37 -14.76 -38.37
N LEU A 511 8.24 -14.57 -39.05
CA LEU A 511 7.56 -15.62 -39.81
C LEU A 511 8.47 -16.21 -40.91
N ILE A 512 8.71 -17.52 -40.87
CA ILE A 512 9.40 -18.29 -41.92
C ILE A 512 8.53 -19.51 -42.28
N PRO A 513 8.39 -19.90 -43.57
CA PRO A 513 7.34 -20.82 -44.02
C PRO A 513 7.60 -22.30 -43.73
N HIS A 514 6.53 -23.11 -43.76
CA HIS A 514 6.54 -24.56 -43.56
C HIS A 514 7.48 -25.34 -44.52
N PRO A 515 8.22 -26.35 -44.03
CA PRO A 515 8.77 -27.43 -44.84
C PRO A 515 7.75 -28.60 -45.03
N PRO A 516 7.90 -29.43 -46.09
CA PRO A 516 6.97 -30.52 -46.42
C PRO A 516 7.16 -31.79 -45.55
N PRO A 517 6.17 -32.70 -45.51
CA PRO A 517 6.17 -33.87 -44.62
C PRO A 517 7.03 -35.04 -45.11
N LEU A 518 7.44 -35.91 -44.17
CA LEU A 518 8.14 -37.17 -44.41
C LEU A 518 7.35 -38.40 -43.86
N PRO A 519 7.60 -39.63 -44.35
CA PRO A 519 6.63 -40.74 -44.30
C PRO A 519 6.68 -41.62 -43.03
N PRO A 520 5.66 -42.49 -42.80
CA PRO A 520 5.45 -43.20 -41.52
C PRO A 520 5.86 -44.69 -41.51
N VAL A 521 6.37 -45.19 -40.37
CA VAL A 521 6.55 -46.64 -40.05
C VAL A 521 6.50 -46.85 -38.49
N PRO A 522 6.37 -48.08 -37.92
CA PRO A 522 5.07 -48.65 -37.49
C PRO A 522 4.94 -48.96 -35.96
N ARG A 523 3.89 -49.71 -35.56
CA ARG A 523 3.39 -49.87 -34.17
C ARG A 523 3.88 -51.14 -33.41
N GLN A 524 4.18 -50.97 -32.10
CA GLN A 524 3.77 -51.80 -30.90
C GLN A 524 4.05 -53.34 -30.84
N PRO A 525 3.76 -54.08 -29.72
CA PRO A 525 3.74 -53.81 -28.26
C PRO A 525 4.76 -54.78 -27.53
N PRO A 526 4.50 -55.64 -26.51
CA PRO A 526 3.65 -55.62 -25.28
C PRO A 526 4.31 -56.09 -23.93
N ARG A 527 3.62 -55.77 -22.80
CA ARG A 527 3.46 -56.54 -21.52
C ARG A 527 4.65 -56.93 -20.61
N LEU A 528 4.51 -56.62 -19.30
CA LEU A 528 4.04 -57.59 -18.27
C LEU A 528 3.58 -56.89 -16.95
N THR A 529 2.99 -57.65 -16.01
CA THR A 529 2.07 -57.15 -14.97
C THR A 529 2.10 -57.98 -13.67
N MET A 530 1.97 -57.33 -12.51
CA MET A 530 1.39 -57.81 -11.21
C MET A 530 0.88 -56.55 -10.46
N VAL A 531 -0.20 -56.45 -9.65
CA VAL A 531 -1.25 -57.37 -9.13
C VAL A 531 -0.90 -58.21 -7.89
N ASN A 532 -1.16 -57.63 -6.70
CA ASN A 532 -1.93 -58.17 -5.56
C ASN A 532 -2.04 -57.02 -4.50
N ALA A 533 -3.18 -56.50 -4.01
CA ALA A 533 -4.51 -57.03 -3.65
C ALA A 533 -4.58 -57.73 -2.27
N VAL A 534 -5.08 -57.00 -1.25
CA VAL A 534 -5.90 -57.52 -0.12
C VAL A 534 -6.89 -56.42 0.29
N ALA A 535 -8.16 -56.81 0.52
CA ALA A 535 -9.20 -55.97 1.13
C ALA A 535 -10.01 -56.83 2.12
N LEU A 536 -10.47 -56.21 3.22
CA LEU A 536 -11.40 -56.68 4.27
C LEU A 536 -11.67 -55.44 5.17
N ALA A 537 -12.77 -55.24 5.89
CA ALA A 537 -14.20 -55.58 5.77
C ALA A 537 -14.96 -54.79 6.87
N THR A 538 -16.24 -54.47 6.70
CA THR A 538 -17.07 -53.78 7.71
C THR A 538 -17.60 -54.73 8.79
N PRO A 539 -18.15 -54.20 9.90
CA PRO A 539 -19.58 -54.43 10.14
C PRO A 539 -20.36 -53.24 10.76
N ASP A 540 -21.68 -53.37 10.78
CA ASP A 540 -22.67 -52.34 11.16
C ASP A 540 -23.03 -52.25 12.68
N LEU A 541 -23.70 -51.13 12.97
CA LEU A 541 -24.47 -50.63 14.14
C LEU A 541 -25.08 -51.65 15.15
N PRO A 542 -25.40 -51.16 16.37
CA PRO A 542 -26.83 -50.93 16.65
C PRO A 542 -27.17 -49.60 17.36
N SER A 543 -28.46 -49.24 17.36
CA SER A 543 -29.05 -47.98 17.87
C SER A 543 -29.99 -48.19 19.08
N ALA A 544 -30.04 -47.26 20.05
CA ALA A 544 -31.22 -46.97 20.91
C ALA A 544 -30.94 -45.86 21.97
N PRO A 545 -31.97 -45.25 22.64
CA PRO A 545 -31.97 -43.80 22.88
C PRO A 545 -32.14 -43.33 24.35
N LEU A 546 -31.87 -42.04 24.60
CA LEU A 546 -32.29 -41.13 25.70
C LEU A 546 -31.71 -39.73 25.36
N GLY A 547 -32.30 -38.55 25.63
CA GLY A 547 -33.57 -38.18 26.24
C GLY A 547 -33.45 -36.83 26.99
N THR A 548 -34.19 -35.79 26.58
CA THR A 548 -34.30 -34.42 27.18
C THR A 548 -33.14 -33.42 26.95
N PRO A 549 -33.38 -32.09 27.07
CA PRO A 549 -34.46 -31.32 26.47
C PRO A 549 -33.95 -30.15 25.59
N ALA A 550 -34.80 -29.62 24.70
CA ALA A 550 -34.42 -28.55 23.77
C ALA A 550 -34.27 -27.17 24.44
N LEU A 551 -33.24 -26.42 24.05
CA LEU A 551 -33.15 -24.96 24.23
C LEU A 551 -33.64 -24.25 22.95
N PRO A 552 -34.48 -23.20 23.05
CA PRO A 552 -35.17 -22.64 21.89
C PRO A 552 -34.38 -21.51 21.22
N TYR A 553 -33.21 -21.81 20.68
CA TYR A 553 -32.51 -20.91 19.75
C TYR A 553 -31.93 -21.72 18.60
N PRO A 554 -32.27 -21.44 17.32
CA PRO A 554 -31.52 -21.97 16.21
C PRO A 554 -30.11 -21.38 16.28
N LEU A 555 -29.12 -22.22 16.57
CA LEU A 555 -27.74 -21.90 16.22
C LEU A 555 -27.71 -21.62 14.71
N PRO A 556 -27.10 -20.53 14.25
CA PRO A 556 -26.97 -20.31 12.81
C PRO A 556 -26.21 -21.49 12.22
N THR A 557 -26.78 -22.11 11.19
CA THR A 557 -26.03 -23.03 10.33
C THR A 557 -24.89 -22.25 9.70
N ILE A 558 -23.67 -22.47 10.20
CA ILE A 558 -22.45 -21.92 9.62
C ILE A 558 -22.26 -22.60 8.26
N THR A 559 -22.74 -21.95 7.20
CA THR A 559 -22.64 -22.41 5.82
C THR A 559 -21.32 -22.03 5.14
N ASN A 560 -20.57 -21.09 5.72
CA ASN A 560 -19.28 -20.66 5.22
C ASN A 560 -18.24 -20.59 6.36
N VAL A 561 -17.01 -20.99 6.09
CA VAL A 561 -15.95 -21.17 7.08
C VAL A 561 -15.30 -19.84 7.47
N CYS A 562 -15.34 -18.86 6.56
CA CYS A 562 -14.82 -17.51 6.77
C CYS A 562 -15.86 -16.51 7.34
N ASP A 563 -17.11 -16.94 7.59
CA ASP A 563 -18.19 -16.12 8.20
C ASP A 563 -18.03 -15.93 9.74
N LEU A 564 -16.89 -16.33 10.30
CA LEU A 564 -16.58 -16.23 11.72
C LEU A 564 -16.28 -14.78 12.11
N LYS A 565 -17.34 -14.03 12.48
CA LYS A 565 -17.21 -12.75 13.19
C LYS A 565 -16.26 -12.89 14.38
N TYR A 566 -15.15 -12.15 14.34
CA TYR A 566 -14.22 -12.06 15.44
C TYR A 566 -14.92 -11.50 16.70
N GLU A 567 -15.11 -12.33 17.74
CA GLU A 567 -15.57 -11.87 19.05
C GLU A 567 -14.45 -11.14 19.82
N LEU A 568 -13.99 -9.99 19.31
CA LEU A 568 -13.08 -9.09 20.04
C LEU A 568 -13.82 -8.15 21.01
N GLU A 569 -15.16 -8.10 20.95
CA GLU A 569 -16.01 -7.18 21.72
C GLU A 569 -16.85 -7.83 22.83
N ARG A 570 -16.39 -8.93 23.44
CA ARG A 570 -16.96 -9.31 24.75
C ARG A 570 -16.33 -8.42 25.83
N PRO A 571 -17.07 -7.49 26.48
CA PRO A 571 -16.55 -6.83 27.67
C PRO A 571 -16.24 -7.90 28.72
N MET A 572 -15.10 -7.76 29.40
CA MET A 572 -14.77 -8.66 30.51
C MET A 572 -15.91 -8.64 31.52
N PRO A 573 -16.40 -9.81 31.99
CA PRO A 573 -17.34 -9.83 33.10
C PRO A 573 -16.65 -9.13 34.28
N PRO A 574 -17.36 -8.24 35.02
CA PRO A 574 -16.75 -7.51 36.12
C PRO A 574 -16.13 -8.50 37.10
N GLN A 575 -14.87 -8.27 37.45
CA GLN A 575 -14.20 -9.06 38.49
C GLN A 575 -15.07 -8.99 39.75
N ARG A 576 -15.49 -10.16 40.25
CA ARG A 576 -16.11 -10.21 41.57
C ARG A 576 -15.03 -9.89 42.59
N ASP A 577 -15.20 -8.81 43.32
CA ASP A 577 -14.45 -8.54 44.54
C ASP A 577 -14.53 -9.77 45.46
N VAL A 578 -13.38 -10.38 45.74
CA VAL A 578 -13.27 -11.40 46.78
C VAL A 578 -12.96 -10.68 48.09
N SER A 579 -14.00 -10.17 48.72
CA SER A 579 -13.94 -9.63 50.10
C SER A 579 -15.19 -10.02 50.92
N ALA A 580 -15.32 -11.33 51.19
CA ALA A 580 -16.08 -11.90 52.30
C ALA A 580 -15.61 -13.34 52.56
#